data_AF-A0A813RFL6-F1
#
_entry.id   AF-A0A813RFL6-F1
#
_cell.length_a   1.000
_cell.length_b   1.000
_cell.length_c   1.000
_cell.angle_alpha   90.00
_cell.angle_beta   90.00
_cell.angle_gamma   90.00
#
_symmetry.space_group_name_H-M   'P 1'
#
loop_
_entity.id
_entity.type
_entity.pdbx_description
1 polymer ?
#
loop_
_entity_poly.entity_id
_entity_poly.type
_entity_poly.pdbx_seq_one_letter_code
_entity_poly.pdbx_strand_id
1 'polypeptide(L)'
;RNPNVVSKFKNISEVSYERLKRNVIFLYFYYIDFQYTKIEEVEKMNWLDFIAGIGGTLGLFIGISFLSLVEIVEVIIEVAFVLFETRHNKIMVRPKNFADSIAKL
;
A
#
# COMPACT_ATOMS: atom_id res chain seq x y z
N ARG A 1 73.88 8.56 26.85
CA ARG A 1 72.69 8.59 27.75
C ARG A 1 72.35 10.05 28.02
N ASN A 2 71.26 10.58 27.45
CA ASN A 2 70.92 12.01 27.52
C ASN A 2 70.44 12.41 28.93
N PRO A 3 71.06 13.38 29.62
CA PRO A 3 70.71 13.74 30.99
C PRO A 3 69.32 14.40 31.12
N ASN A 4 68.75 14.94 30.04
CA ASN A 4 67.48 15.68 30.07
C ASN A 4 66.22 14.81 30.17
N VAL A 5 66.32 13.51 29.86
CA VAL A 5 65.19 12.59 30.08
C VAL A 5 65.07 12.24 31.56
N VAL A 6 66.18 12.11 32.28
CA VAL A 6 66.19 11.68 33.69
C VAL A 6 65.61 12.75 34.62
N SER A 7 65.85 14.05 34.33
CA SER A 7 65.29 15.16 35.11
C SER A 7 63.77 15.31 34.94
N LYS A 8 63.22 14.93 33.78
CA LYS A 8 61.78 14.98 33.52
C LYS A 8 61.01 13.91 34.31
N PHE A 9 61.60 12.74 34.53
CA PHE A 9 61.00 11.66 35.33
C PHE A 9 61.16 11.86 36.85
N LYS A 10 62.17 12.62 37.32
CA LYS A 10 62.37 12.90 38.75
C LYS A 10 61.29 13.81 39.37
N ASN A 11 60.70 14.70 38.58
CA ASN A 11 59.56 15.54 39.01
C ASN A 11 58.22 14.79 39.08
N ILE A 12 58.14 13.59 38.49
CA ILE A 12 56.93 12.77 38.48
C ILE A 12 56.90 11.86 39.72
N SER A 13 58.05 11.55 40.31
CA SER A 13 58.12 10.78 41.57
C SER A 13 57.71 11.57 42.82
N GLU A 14 57.65 12.89 42.77
CA GLU A 14 57.19 13.77 43.87
C GLU A 14 55.79 14.35 43.58
N VAL A 15 54.96 13.58 42.87
CA VAL A 15 53.57 13.97 42.67
C VAL A 15 52.83 13.74 43.99
N SER A 16 52.51 14.83 44.69
CA SER A 16 51.68 14.83 45.90
C SER A 16 50.36 14.11 45.65
N TYR A 17 49.96 13.27 46.62
CA TYR A 17 48.67 12.56 46.64
C TYR A 17 47.48 13.50 46.35
N GLU A 18 47.55 14.74 46.84
CA GLU A 18 46.54 15.78 46.60
C GLU A 18 46.39 16.17 45.13
N ARG A 19 47.47 16.11 44.34
CA ARG A 19 47.44 16.37 42.90
C ARG A 19 46.86 15.18 42.14
N LEU A 20 47.11 13.95 42.56
CA LEU A 20 46.51 12.77 41.94
C LEU A 20 45.02 12.72 42.24
N LYS A 21 44.63 12.94 43.50
CA LYS A 21 43.22 12.97 43.92
C LYS A 21 42.40 14.04 43.18
N ARG A 22 42.99 15.21 42.87
CA ARG A 22 42.31 16.26 42.11
C ARG A 22 42.25 16.02 40.59
N ASN A 23 43.17 15.24 40.02
CA ASN A 23 43.30 15.12 38.56
C ASN A 23 42.90 13.73 38.02
N VAL A 24 42.60 12.77 38.90
CA VAL A 24 42.13 11.44 38.49
C VAL A 24 40.60 11.41 38.52
N ILE A 25 40.01 11.07 37.38
CA ILE A 25 38.57 10.84 37.24
C ILE A 25 38.40 9.37 36.85
N PHE A 26 37.66 8.62 37.66
CA PHE A 26 37.26 7.25 37.34
C PHE A 26 35.91 7.29 36.67
N LEU A 27 35.87 6.86 35.41
CA LEU A 27 34.65 6.75 34.62
C LEU A 27 34.37 5.27 34.37
N TYR A 28 33.24 4.79 34.86
CA TYR A 28 32.81 3.42 34.65
C TYR A 28 31.66 3.42 33.64
N PHE A 29 31.90 2.81 32.48
CA PHE A 29 30.87 2.58 31.49
C PHE A 29 30.26 1.19 31.73
N TYR A 30 28.96 1.15 31.98
CA TYR A 30 28.19 -0.09 32.10
C TYR A 30 27.02 -0.01 31.14
N TYR A 31 26.68 -1.15 30.52
CA TYR A 31 25.41 -1.30 29.82
C TYR A 31 24.31 -1.45 30.87
N ILE A 32 23.27 -0.62 30.79
CA ILE A 32 22.15 -0.65 31.73
C ILE A 32 21.37 -1.96 31.59
N ASP A 33 21.29 -2.51 30.37
CA ASP A 33 20.62 -3.76 30.05
C ASP A 33 21.33 -4.52 28.91
N PHE A 34 21.21 -5.85 28.87
CA PHE A 34 21.71 -6.71 27.78
C PHE A 34 20.83 -6.65 26.51
N GLN A 35 20.23 -5.51 26.22
CA GLN A 35 19.38 -5.32 25.04
C GLN A 35 20.21 -4.58 23.99
N TYR A 36 20.52 -5.26 22.89
CA TYR A 36 21.17 -4.65 21.74
C TYR A 36 20.10 -4.19 20.75
N THR A 37 20.16 -2.93 20.32
CA THR A 37 19.29 -2.44 19.24
C THR A 37 19.86 -2.94 17.91
N LYS A 38 19.19 -3.93 17.31
CA LYS A 38 19.51 -4.42 15.98
C LYS A 38 18.92 -3.45 14.95
N ILE A 39 19.76 -2.71 14.23
CA ILE A 39 19.35 -1.88 13.11
C ILE A 39 19.63 -2.69 11.85
N GLU A 40 18.59 -3.25 11.24
CA GLU A 40 18.69 -3.97 9.97
C GLU A 40 17.92 -3.21 8.90
N GLU A 41 18.54 -3.07 7.73
CA GLU A 41 17.90 -2.56 6.54
C GLU A 41 17.21 -3.73 5.85
N VAL A 42 15.88 -3.72 5.84
CA VAL A 42 15.06 -4.70 5.14
C VAL A 42 14.70 -4.19 3.76
N GLU A 43 14.64 -5.08 2.77
CA GLU A 43 14.23 -4.72 1.41
C GLU A 43 12.84 -4.07 1.43
N LYS A 44 12.76 -2.83 0.95
CA LYS A 44 11.52 -2.03 1.00
C LYS A 44 10.41 -2.58 0.11
N MET A 45 10.77 -3.32 -0.94
CA MET A 45 9.84 -3.83 -1.94
C MET A 45 10.41 -5.08 -2.60
N ASN A 46 9.71 -6.20 -2.48
CA ASN A 46 10.07 -7.44 -3.14
C ASN A 46 9.43 -7.50 -4.54
N TRP A 47 9.91 -8.39 -5.41
CA TRP A 47 9.32 -8.63 -6.74
C TRP A 47 7.85 -9.02 -6.68
N LEU A 48 7.43 -9.73 -5.62
CA LEU A 48 6.04 -10.07 -5.38
C LEU A 48 5.18 -8.83 -5.11
N ASP A 49 5.70 -7.86 -4.35
CA ASP A 49 4.99 -6.61 -4.04
C ASP A 49 4.80 -5.75 -5.30
N PHE A 50 5.76 -5.81 -6.22
CA PHE A 50 5.67 -5.15 -7.53
C PHE A 50 4.57 -5.75 -8.41
N ILE A 51 4.56 -7.07 -8.52
CA ILE A 51 3.54 -7.78 -9.29
C ILE A 51 2.17 -7.62 -8.63
N ALA A 52 2.08 -7.61 -7.31
CA ALA A 52 0.84 -7.38 -6.58
C ALA A 52 0.28 -5.98 -6.84
N GLY A 53 1.12 -4.94 -6.86
CA GLY A 53 0.70 -3.58 -7.18
C GLY A 53 0.18 -3.43 -8.62
N ILE A 54 0.88 -4.02 -9.59
CA ILE A 54 0.46 -4.02 -11.00
C ILE A 54 -0.80 -4.87 -11.18
N GLY A 55 -0.83 -6.07 -10.59
CA GLY A 55 -1.96 -6.99 -10.69
C GLY A 55 -3.23 -6.43 -10.05
N GLY A 56 -3.12 -5.73 -8.91
CA GLY A 56 -4.27 -5.10 -8.27
C GLY A 56 -4.86 -3.96 -9.10
N THR A 57 -4.01 -3.09 -9.64
CA THR A 57 -4.47 -1.96 -10.48
C THR A 57 -5.02 -2.42 -11.83
N LEU A 58 -4.32 -3.32 -12.53
CA LEU A 58 -4.81 -3.91 -13.78
C LEU A 58 -6.06 -4.74 -13.55
N GLY A 59 -6.12 -5.53 -12.48
CA GLY A 59 -7.28 -6.33 -12.11
C GLY A 59 -8.52 -5.46 -11.88
N LEU A 60 -8.36 -4.29 -11.25
CA LEU A 60 -9.45 -3.33 -11.08
C LEU A 60 -9.94 -2.77 -12.41
N PHE A 61 -9.03 -2.32 -13.29
CA PHE A 61 -9.41 -1.77 -14.61
C PHE A 61 -10.06 -2.82 -15.51
N ILE A 62 -9.56 -4.06 -15.49
CA ILE A 62 -10.16 -5.18 -16.23
C ILE A 62 -11.51 -5.58 -15.63
N GLY A 63 -11.63 -5.60 -14.29
CA GLY A 63 -12.88 -5.89 -13.62
C GLY A 63 -13.98 -4.90 -13.97
N ILE A 64 -13.68 -3.60 -13.96
CA ILE A 64 -14.62 -2.54 -14.38
C ILE A 64 -14.98 -2.71 -15.86
N SER A 65 -13.98 -2.91 -16.72
CA SER A 65 -14.22 -3.15 -18.16
C SER A 65 -15.11 -4.37 -18.41
N PHE A 66 -14.92 -5.45 -17.65
CA PHE A 66 -15.72 -6.67 -17.76
C PHE A 66 -17.17 -6.46 -17.32
N LEU A 67 -17.40 -5.74 -16.21
CA LEU A 67 -18.76 -5.39 -15.78
C LEU A 67 -19.48 -4.55 -16.84
N SER A 68 -18.79 -3.58 -17.45
CA SER A 68 -19.36 -2.79 -18.53
C SER A 68 -19.72 -3.64 -19.76
N LEU A 69 -18.92 -4.67 -20.09
CA LEU A 69 -19.26 -5.60 -21.18
C LEU A 69 -20.52 -6.42 -20.87
N VAL A 70 -20.66 -6.90 -19.63
CA VAL A 70 -21.86 -7.63 -19.19
C VAL A 70 -23.10 -6.74 -19.29
N GLU A 71 -23.00 -5.48 -18.84
CA GLU A 71 -24.09 -4.51 -18.93
C GLU A 71 -24.53 -4.27 -20.38
N ILE A 72 -23.59 -4.13 -21.32
CA ILE A 72 -23.91 -3.99 -22.74
C ILE A 72 -24.67 -5.22 -23.25
N VAL A 73 -24.27 -6.43 -22.86
CA VAL A 73 -24.95 -7.67 -23.27
C VAL A 73 -26.38 -7.71 -22.69
N GLU A 74 -26.55 -7.33 -21.43
CA GLU A 74 -27.87 -7.24 -20.78
C GLU A 74 -28.79 -6.28 -21.53
N VAL A 75 -28.32 -5.07 -21.85
CA VAL A 75 -29.09 -4.08 -22.62
C VAL A 75 -29.47 -4.62 -24.01
N ILE A 76 -28.57 -5.31 -24.70
CA ILE A 76 -28.86 -5.90 -26.02
C ILE A 76 -29.99 -6.93 -25.91
N ILE A 77 -29.94 -7.78 -24.87
CA ILE A 77 -30.96 -8.81 -24.64
C ILE A 77 -32.31 -8.15 -24.34
N GLU A 78 -32.35 -7.16 -23.44
CA GLU A 78 -33.59 -6.45 -23.09
C GLU A 78 -34.21 -5.74 -24.30
N VAL A 79 -33.39 -5.02 -25.08
CA VAL A 79 -33.84 -4.37 -26.30
C VAL A 79 -34.38 -5.39 -27.31
N ALA A 80 -33.70 -6.54 -27.48
CA ALA A 80 -34.19 -7.59 -28.36
C ALA A 80 -35.57 -8.10 -27.92
N PHE A 81 -35.75 -8.41 -26.63
CA PHE A 81 -37.04 -8.85 -26.09
C PHE A 81 -38.15 -7.82 -26.31
N VAL A 82 -37.90 -6.54 -26.04
CA VAL A 82 -38.88 -5.46 -26.25
C VAL A 82 -39.25 -5.32 -27.73
N LEU A 83 -38.26 -5.43 -28.63
CA LEU A 83 -38.50 -5.40 -30.07
C LEU A 83 -39.33 -6.60 -30.53
N PHE A 84 -39.09 -7.81 -30.00
CA PHE A 84 -39.90 -8.99 -30.30
C PHE A 84 -41.34 -8.86 -29.79
N GLU A 85 -41.54 -8.36 -28.57
CA GLU A 85 -42.88 -8.16 -28.00
C GLU A 85 -43.68 -7.10 -28.78
N THR A 86 -43.04 -6.00 -29.17
CA THR A 86 -43.69 -4.95 -29.98
C THR A 86 -44.07 -5.45 -31.37
N ARG A 87 -43.32 -6.40 -31.92
CA ARG A 87 -43.66 -7.06 -33.20
C ARG A 87 -44.84 -8.02 -33.06
N HIS A 88 -44.99 -8.68 -31.91
CA HIS A 88 -46.12 -9.57 -31.65
C HIS A 88 -47.42 -8.79 -31.35
N ASN A 89 -47.34 -7.70 -30.58
CA ASN A 89 -48.53 -6.97 -30.12
C ASN A 89 -49.16 -6.06 -31.19
N LYS A 90 -48.44 -5.69 -32.26
CA LYS A 90 -49.02 -4.97 -33.41
C LYS A 90 -50.01 -5.82 -34.24
N ILE A 91 -50.03 -7.14 -34.05
CA ILE A 91 -50.95 -8.05 -34.77
C ILE A 91 -52.33 -8.08 -34.10
N MET A 92 -52.47 -7.69 -32.82
CA MET A 92 -53.74 -7.75 -32.07
C MET A 92 -54.49 -6.40 -31.96
N VAL A 93 -53.90 -5.28 -32.37
CA VAL A 93 -54.62 -4.00 -32.47
C VAL A 93 -55.32 -3.92 -33.82
N ARG A 94 -56.36 -4.75 -34.00
CA ARG A 94 -57.32 -4.58 -35.11
C ARG A 94 -57.91 -3.17 -34.96
N PRO A 95 -57.78 -2.27 -35.94
CA PRO A 95 -58.46 -0.98 -35.86
C PRO A 95 -59.95 -1.29 -35.69
N LYS A 96 -60.57 -0.78 -34.63
CA LYS A 96 -62.03 -0.83 -34.47
C LYS A 96 -62.60 -0.02 -35.62
N ASN A 97 -62.99 -0.70 -36.70
CA ASN A 97 -63.64 -0.05 -37.82
C ASN A 97 -65.02 0.41 -37.36
N PHE A 98 -65.36 1.64 -37.73
CA PHE A 98 -66.64 2.28 -37.42
C PHE A 98 -67.87 1.41 -37.77
N ALA A 99 -67.74 0.57 -38.81
CA ALA A 99 -68.75 -0.41 -39.21
C ALA A 99 -69.12 -1.41 -38.10
N ASP A 100 -68.16 -1.83 -37.27
CA ASP A 100 -68.39 -2.80 -36.18
C ASP A 100 -69.21 -2.19 -35.03
N SER A 101 -69.28 -0.85 -34.93
CA SER A 101 -70.08 -0.15 -33.92
C SER A 101 -71.55 0.03 -34.32
N ILE A 102 -71.83 0.07 -35.63
CA ILE A 102 -73.20 0.21 -36.15
C ILE A 102 -73.89 -1.15 -36.20
N ALA A 103 -73.16 -2.23 -36.47
CA ALA A 103 -73.72 -3.60 -36.47
C ALA A 103 -74.11 -4.13 -35.08
N LYS A 104 -73.75 -3.42 -34.00
CA LYS A 104 -74.02 -3.79 -32.60
C LYS A 104 -75.17 -2.97 -31.96
N LEU A 105 -75.76 -2.04 -32.73
CA LEU A 105 -77.02 -1.34 -32.43
C LEU A 105 -78.17 -2.10 -33.06
#